data_AF-A0AB73AEJ2-F1
#
_entry.id   AF-A0AB73AEJ2-F1
#
_cell.length_a   1.000
_cell.length_b   1.000
_cell.length_c   1.000
_cell.angle_alpha   90.00
_cell.angle_beta   90.00
_cell.angle_gamma   90.00
#
_symmetry.space_group_name_H-M   'P 1'
#
loop_
_entity.id
_entity.type
_entity.pdbx_description
1 polymer ?
#
loop_
_entity_poly.entity_id
_entity_poly.type
_entity_poly.pdbx_seq_one_letter_code
_entity_poly.pdbx_strand_id
1 'polypeptide(L)'
;MSIKFLIDYPVNEYAISACVALPNERVEYCFAVTSEEEFQEVSRIIDVYKLKANIYPFYTIDNLDFFEKYVFQTLEDVMALCRTKKDIFAHQLVNTHFFGTLYIDCDGKVYPNFNSKSIGTIDGYVKDWVFQEMKQGKMWHWTRDSLPACKECLYKYLCPSPSNYELVIGKPNLCHVKPWKC
;
A
#
# COMPACT_ATOMS: atom_id res chain seq x y z
N MET A 1 -0.62 -11.54 18.71
CA MET A 1 0.46 -10.67 18.18
C MET A 1 1.29 -11.52 17.24
N SER A 2 1.32 -11.19 15.94
CA SER A 2 2.21 -11.82 14.97
C SER A 2 3.44 -10.93 14.76
N ILE A 3 4.60 -11.55 14.55
CA ILE A 3 5.87 -10.89 14.22
C ILE A 3 6.00 -10.94 12.70
N LYS A 4 6.24 -9.78 12.08
CA LYS A 4 6.47 -9.68 10.64
C LYS A 4 7.96 -9.46 10.36
N PHE A 5 8.56 -10.31 9.53
CA PHE A 5 9.93 -10.10 9.05
C PHE A 5 9.88 -9.56 7.62
N LEU A 6 10.43 -8.37 7.41
CA LEU A 6 10.71 -7.88 6.07
C LEU A 6 12.01 -8.53 5.58
N ILE A 7 11.94 -9.19 4.43
CA ILE A 7 13.07 -9.84 3.77
C ILE A 7 13.30 -9.12 2.45
N ASP A 8 14.50 -8.55 2.33
CA ASP A 8 15.01 -7.95 1.11
C ASP A 8 15.73 -8.99 0.25
N TYR A 9 15.86 -8.68 -1.03
CA TYR A 9 16.59 -9.49 -2.00
C TYR A 9 18.10 -9.12 -2.01
N PRO A 10 19.04 -10.08 -2.22
CA PRO A 10 18.83 -11.52 -2.44
C PRO A 10 18.44 -12.29 -1.18
N VAL A 11 17.54 -13.25 -1.36
CA VAL A 11 17.02 -14.05 -0.24
C VAL A 11 18.06 -15.06 0.23
N ASN A 12 18.40 -15.01 1.53
CA ASN A 12 19.24 -16.03 2.15
C ASN A 12 18.40 -17.27 2.52
N GLU A 13 18.31 -18.23 1.61
CA GLU A 13 17.55 -19.48 1.82
C GLU A 13 18.04 -20.29 3.03
N TYR A 14 19.35 -20.28 3.32
CA TYR A 14 19.88 -20.98 4.48
C TYR A 14 19.31 -20.40 5.78
N ALA A 15 19.27 -19.06 5.89
CA ALA A 15 18.66 -18.39 7.03
C ALA A 15 17.16 -18.68 7.15
N ILE A 16 16.42 -18.75 6.03
CA ILE A 16 15.01 -19.14 6.03
C ILE A 16 14.84 -20.56 6.55
N SER A 17 15.61 -21.52 6.01
CA SER A 17 15.52 -22.92 6.43
C SER A 17 15.77 -23.11 7.94
N ALA A 18 16.73 -22.37 8.50
CA ALA A 18 17.03 -22.38 9.93
C ALA A 18 15.91 -21.76 10.77
N CYS A 19 15.24 -20.71 10.27
CA CYS A 19 14.12 -20.07 10.96
C CYS A 19 12.83 -20.90 10.91
N VAL A 20 12.59 -21.61 9.81
CA VAL A 20 11.40 -22.48 9.63
C VAL A 20 11.42 -23.67 10.58
N ALA A 21 12.60 -24.13 10.99
CA ALA A 21 12.76 -25.15 12.02
C ALA A 21 12.25 -24.71 13.41
N LEU A 22 11.98 -23.42 13.62
CA LEU A 22 11.35 -22.91 14.83
C LEU A 22 9.83 -22.87 14.62
N PRO A 23 9.05 -23.78 15.24
CA PRO A 23 7.60 -23.78 15.09
C PRO A 23 7.02 -22.53 15.75
N ASN A 24 6.73 -21.52 14.95
CA ASN A 24 6.07 -20.32 15.42
C ASN A 24 5.03 -19.84 14.41
N GLU A 25 3.80 -20.32 14.56
CA GLU A 25 2.61 -19.89 13.79
C GLU A 25 2.34 -18.37 13.85
N ARG A 26 3.06 -17.67 14.73
CA ARG A 26 2.99 -16.22 14.89
C ARG A 26 3.96 -15.45 14.01
N VAL A 27 4.76 -16.12 13.17
CA VAL A 27 5.67 -15.45 12.23
C VAL A 27 5.00 -15.31 10.87
N GLU A 28 5.12 -14.12 10.27
CA GLU A 28 4.70 -13.82 8.91
C GLU A 28 5.88 -13.19 8.16
N TYR A 29 6.20 -13.73 6.99
CA TYR A 29 7.30 -13.23 6.15
C TYR A 29 6.76 -12.24 5.13
N CYS A 30 7.44 -11.12 4.95
CA CYS A 30 7.09 -10.09 3.98
C CYS A 30 8.27 -9.96 3.02
N PHE A 31 8.10 -10.37 1.77
CA PHE A 31 9.15 -10.28 0.75
C PHE A 31 8.96 -9.03 -0.09
N ALA A 32 9.99 -8.20 -0.19
CA ALA A 32 10.03 -7.09 -1.14
C ALA A 32 10.63 -7.58 -2.46
N VAL A 33 9.90 -7.42 -3.57
CA VAL A 33 10.35 -7.85 -4.91
C VAL A 33 10.34 -6.69 -5.89
N THR A 34 11.37 -6.59 -6.72
CA THR A 34 11.58 -5.49 -7.67
C THR A 34 11.37 -5.92 -9.13
N SER A 35 11.31 -7.23 -9.39
CA SER A 35 11.22 -7.83 -10.72
C SER A 35 10.38 -9.11 -10.74
N GLU A 36 10.04 -9.56 -11.94
CA GLU A 36 9.34 -10.84 -12.17
C GLU A 36 10.21 -12.04 -11.78
N GLU A 37 11.52 -11.96 -12.00
CA GLU A 37 12.48 -13.01 -11.65
C GLU A 37 12.52 -13.23 -10.12
N GLU A 38 12.62 -12.14 -9.35
CA GLU A 38 12.58 -12.18 -7.89
C GLU A 38 11.24 -12.72 -7.38
N PHE A 39 10.12 -12.33 -8.01
CA PHE A 39 8.79 -12.84 -7.67
C PHE A 39 8.71 -14.37 -7.85
N GLN A 40 9.22 -14.91 -8.96
CA GLN A 40 9.22 -16.34 -9.24
C GLN A 40 10.08 -17.11 -8.24
N GLU A 41 11.26 -16.58 -7.91
CA GLU A 41 12.15 -17.20 -6.93
C GLU A 41 11.53 -17.22 -5.52
N VAL A 42 11.02 -16.07 -5.06
CA VAL A 42 10.35 -15.96 -3.76
C VAL A 42 9.12 -16.87 -3.69
N SER A 43 8.33 -16.96 -4.75
CA SER A 43 7.17 -17.85 -4.81
C SER A 43 7.59 -19.31 -4.62
N ARG A 44 8.69 -19.74 -5.29
CA ARG A 44 9.26 -21.07 -5.09
C ARG A 44 9.69 -21.30 -3.64
N ILE A 45 10.36 -20.33 -3.02
CA ILE A 45 10.81 -20.43 -1.62
C ILE A 45 9.62 -20.59 -0.68
N ILE A 46 8.58 -19.76 -0.84
CA ILE A 46 7.34 -19.84 -0.03
C ILE A 46 6.71 -21.23 -0.16
N ASP A 47 6.65 -21.77 -1.37
CA ASP A 47 6.06 -23.08 -1.64
C ASP A 47 6.90 -24.25 -1.10
N VAL A 48 8.23 -24.18 -1.21
CA VAL A 48 9.15 -25.22 -0.72
C VAL A 48 9.13 -25.30 0.79
N TYR A 49 9.20 -24.16 1.47
CA TYR A 49 9.26 -24.10 2.94
C TYR A 49 7.90 -23.91 3.61
N LYS A 50 6.80 -23.86 2.84
CA LYS A 50 5.42 -23.64 3.32
C LYS A 50 5.29 -22.44 4.25
N LEU A 51 5.90 -21.34 3.83
CA LEU A 51 5.95 -20.11 4.63
C LEU A 51 4.57 -19.45 4.66
N LYS A 52 4.19 -18.94 5.83
CA LYS A 52 3.14 -17.92 5.92
C LYS A 52 3.74 -16.58 5.48
N ALA A 53 3.53 -16.22 4.23
CA ALA A 53 4.22 -15.08 3.62
C ALA A 53 3.31 -14.19 2.76
N ASN A 54 3.68 -12.92 2.66
CA ASN A 54 3.16 -11.98 1.67
C ASN A 54 4.31 -11.47 0.79
N ILE A 55 3.99 -11.21 -0.47
CA ILE A 55 4.93 -10.60 -1.42
C ILE A 55 4.43 -9.18 -1.71
N TYR A 56 5.34 -8.21 -1.66
CA TYR A 56 5.08 -6.80 -1.90
C TYR A 56 5.97 -6.30 -3.04
N PRO A 57 5.39 -5.68 -4.09
CA PRO A 57 6.20 -5.04 -5.11
C PRO A 57 6.92 -3.82 -4.50
N PHE A 58 8.22 -3.69 -4.75
CA PHE A 58 9.04 -2.60 -4.24
C PHE A 58 9.50 -1.72 -5.40
N TYR A 59 9.19 -0.44 -5.33
CA TYR A 59 9.49 0.51 -6.41
C TYR A 59 10.91 1.07 -6.23
N THR A 60 11.77 0.84 -7.22
CA THR A 60 13.18 1.25 -7.23
C THR A 60 13.44 2.45 -8.14
N ILE A 61 12.39 3.15 -8.59
CA ILE A 61 12.44 4.22 -9.61
C ILE A 61 12.67 3.68 -11.03
N ASP A 62 13.58 2.72 -11.18
CA ASP A 62 13.98 2.16 -12.49
C ASP A 62 13.14 0.95 -12.94
N ASN A 63 12.16 0.50 -12.12
CA ASN A 63 11.32 -0.66 -12.40
C ASN A 63 9.86 -0.31 -12.69
N LEU A 64 9.59 0.86 -13.27
CA LEU A 64 8.22 1.26 -13.60
C LEU A 64 7.53 0.24 -14.52
N ASP A 65 8.23 -0.35 -15.50
CA ASP A 65 7.68 -1.36 -16.40
C ASP A 65 7.16 -2.61 -15.65
N PHE A 66 7.82 -3.01 -14.57
CA PHE A 66 7.35 -4.09 -13.69
C PHE A 66 6.04 -3.69 -13.00
N PHE A 67 5.95 -2.45 -12.52
CA PHE A 67 4.72 -1.92 -11.92
C PHE A 67 3.58 -1.80 -12.95
N GLU A 68 3.84 -1.30 -14.15
CA GLU A 68 2.82 -1.19 -15.19
C GLU A 68 2.29 -2.57 -15.61
N LYS A 69 3.14 -3.60 -15.61
CA LYS A 69 2.72 -4.96 -15.96
C LYS A 69 1.94 -5.66 -14.83
N TYR A 70 2.37 -5.50 -13.58
CA TYR A 70 1.89 -6.35 -12.47
C TYR A 70 1.12 -5.64 -11.36
N VAL A 71 1.25 -4.33 -11.23
CA VAL A 71 0.62 -3.54 -10.16
C VAL A 71 -0.52 -2.69 -10.69
N PHE A 72 -0.42 -2.22 -11.94
CA PHE A 72 -1.45 -1.37 -12.52
C PHE A 72 -2.71 -2.17 -12.82
N GLN A 73 -3.84 -1.63 -12.38
CA GLN A 73 -5.12 -2.33 -12.48
C GLN A 73 -5.76 -2.14 -13.87
N THR A 74 -6.29 -3.22 -14.41
CA THR A 74 -7.23 -3.18 -15.54
C THR A 74 -8.64 -2.85 -15.06
N LEU A 75 -9.58 -2.65 -16.00
CA LEU A 75 -10.98 -2.47 -15.61
C LEU A 75 -11.55 -3.75 -15.00
N GLU A 76 -11.16 -4.90 -15.55
CA GLU A 76 -11.54 -6.22 -15.09
C GLU A 76 -11.12 -6.43 -13.62
N ASP A 77 -9.89 -6.03 -13.27
CA ASP A 77 -9.41 -6.08 -11.88
C ASP A 77 -10.25 -5.20 -10.95
N VAL A 78 -10.55 -3.97 -11.37
CA VAL A 78 -11.38 -3.03 -10.57
C VAL A 78 -12.77 -3.59 -10.35
N MET A 79 -13.37 -4.21 -11.36
CA MET A 79 -14.70 -4.81 -11.27
C MET A 79 -14.69 -6.08 -10.40
N ALA A 80 -13.62 -6.86 -10.45
CA ALA A 80 -13.46 -8.09 -9.65
C ALA A 80 -13.39 -7.83 -8.13
N LEU A 81 -13.06 -6.60 -7.70
CA LEU A 81 -13.03 -6.22 -6.28
C LEU A 81 -14.40 -6.27 -5.59
N CYS A 82 -15.50 -6.37 -6.36
CA CYS A 82 -16.87 -6.56 -5.86
C CYS A 82 -17.23 -5.61 -4.71
N ARG A 83 -16.99 -4.31 -4.91
CA ARG A 83 -17.17 -3.28 -3.88
C ARG A 83 -18.61 -3.25 -3.35
N THR A 84 -18.73 -3.19 -2.03
CA THR A 84 -20.02 -2.99 -1.38
C THR A 84 -20.43 -1.51 -1.45
N LYS A 85 -21.72 -1.24 -1.20
CA LYS A 85 -22.21 0.14 -1.06
C LYS A 85 -21.43 0.93 0.00
N LYS A 86 -21.03 0.26 1.10
CA LYS A 86 -20.24 0.86 2.17
C LYS A 86 -18.85 1.27 1.69
N ASP A 87 -18.19 0.42 0.90
CA ASP A 87 -16.87 0.72 0.33
C ASP A 87 -16.95 1.92 -0.62
N ILE A 88 -17.96 1.94 -1.49
CA ILE A 88 -18.21 3.04 -2.43
C ILE A 88 -18.37 4.37 -1.68
N PHE A 89 -19.17 4.42 -0.62
CA PHE A 89 -19.32 5.64 0.19
C PHE A 89 -18.03 6.00 0.93
N ALA A 90 -17.27 5.03 1.43
CA ALA A 90 -16.01 5.31 2.09
C ALA A 90 -15.02 5.96 1.11
N HIS A 91 -14.87 5.41 -0.09
CA HIS A 91 -13.98 5.95 -1.14
C HIS A 91 -14.34 7.37 -1.62
N GLN A 92 -15.60 7.79 -1.45
CA GLN A 92 -16.04 9.16 -1.74
C GLN A 92 -15.50 10.17 -0.71
N LEU A 93 -15.39 9.75 0.55
CA LEU A 93 -15.18 10.66 1.67
C LEU A 93 -13.74 10.64 2.17
N VAL A 94 -13.13 9.45 2.25
CA VAL A 94 -11.84 9.25 2.90
C VAL A 94 -10.94 8.32 2.08
N ASN A 95 -9.64 8.49 2.25
CA ASN A 95 -8.67 7.53 1.78
C ASN A 95 -8.64 6.33 2.73
N THR A 96 -9.25 5.23 2.33
CA THR A 96 -9.37 4.01 3.15
C THR A 96 -8.03 3.33 3.47
N HIS A 97 -6.93 3.70 2.81
CA HIS A 97 -5.59 3.21 3.16
C HIS A 97 -4.95 4.03 4.28
N PHE A 98 -5.29 5.32 4.40
CA PHE A 98 -4.62 6.23 5.34
C PHE A 98 -5.50 6.63 6.52
N PHE A 99 -6.82 6.61 6.34
CA PHE A 99 -7.78 7.09 7.32
C PHE A 99 -7.63 6.39 8.68
N GLY A 100 -7.64 7.17 9.75
CA GLY A 100 -7.57 6.67 11.13
C GLY A 100 -6.19 6.19 11.57
N THR A 101 -5.18 6.26 10.70
CA THR A 101 -3.81 5.85 11.03
C THR A 101 -2.92 7.08 11.20
N LEU A 102 -2.16 7.08 12.30
CA LEU A 102 -1.07 8.02 12.57
C LEU A 102 0.21 7.22 12.78
N TYR A 103 1.30 7.75 12.26
CA TYR A 103 2.62 7.17 12.33
C TYR A 103 3.50 8.03 13.23
N ILE A 104 4.33 7.39 14.04
CA ILE A 104 5.32 8.05 14.89
C ILE A 104 6.69 7.51 14.47
N ASP A 105 7.60 8.40 14.10
CA ASP A 105 8.97 8.03 13.74
C ASP A 105 9.90 8.12 14.97
N CYS A 106 11.11 7.58 14.86
CA CYS A 106 12.12 7.54 15.92
C CYS A 106 12.61 8.94 16.35
N ASP A 107 12.40 9.97 15.54
CA ASP A 107 12.64 11.37 15.89
C ASP A 107 11.51 12.00 16.73
N GLY A 108 10.47 11.21 17.07
CA GLY A 108 9.32 11.65 17.84
C GLY A 108 8.33 12.49 17.03
N LYS A 109 8.47 12.62 15.71
CA LYS A 109 7.49 13.30 14.86
C LYS A 109 6.31 12.39 14.53
N VAL A 110 5.14 13.01 14.42
CA VAL A 110 3.86 12.37 14.09
C VAL A 110 3.47 12.71 12.67
N TYR A 111 2.99 11.72 11.92
CA TYR A 111 2.62 11.83 10.51
C TYR A 111 1.29 11.15 10.24
N PRO A 112 0.42 11.73 9.39
CA PRO A 112 -0.75 11.00 8.87
C PRO A 112 -0.36 10.01 7.76
N ASN A 113 0.81 10.21 7.15
CA ASN A 113 1.48 9.33 6.21
C ASN A 113 2.97 9.70 6.16
N PHE A 114 3.89 8.73 6.10
CA PHE A 114 5.33 9.02 6.06
C PHE A 114 5.79 9.82 4.82
N ASN A 115 5.02 9.79 3.73
CA ASN A 115 5.28 10.58 2.52
C ASN A 115 4.73 12.02 2.61
N SER A 116 4.27 12.44 3.80
CA SER A 116 3.68 13.76 4.03
C SER A 116 4.44 14.54 5.09
N LYS A 117 4.06 15.81 5.28
CA LYS A 117 4.64 16.63 6.35
C LYS A 117 4.14 16.15 7.71
N SER A 118 5.02 16.26 8.71
CA SER A 118 4.63 16.01 10.10
C SER A 118 3.53 16.97 10.54
N ILE A 119 2.62 16.46 11.39
CA ILE A 119 1.50 17.20 11.98
C ILE A 119 1.69 17.47 13.48
N GLY A 120 2.82 17.07 14.05
CA GLY A 120 3.13 17.26 15.47
C GLY A 120 4.28 16.40 15.95
N THR A 121 4.55 16.43 17.26
CA THR A 121 5.52 15.56 17.93
C THR A 121 4.85 14.78 19.05
N ILE A 122 5.46 13.70 19.53
CA ILE A 122 4.93 12.85 20.61
C ILE A 122 4.59 13.60 21.91
N ASP A 123 5.11 14.80 22.10
CA ASP A 123 4.82 15.65 23.26
C ASP A 123 3.40 16.25 23.24
N GLY A 124 2.72 16.22 22.09
CA GLY A 124 1.34 16.71 21.94
C GLY A 124 0.27 15.66 22.27
N TYR A 125 -1.00 16.04 22.09
CA TYR A 125 -2.13 15.13 22.33
C TYR A 125 -2.66 14.51 21.04
N VAL A 126 -2.87 13.20 21.06
CA VAL A 126 -3.44 12.43 19.94
C VAL A 126 -4.74 13.04 19.41
N LYS A 127 -5.63 13.51 20.30
CA LYS A 127 -6.90 14.16 19.92
C LYS A 127 -6.72 15.38 19.02
N ASP A 128 -5.62 16.12 19.18
CA ASP A 128 -5.36 17.34 18.43
C ASP A 128 -4.92 16.99 17.00
N TRP A 129 -4.07 15.96 16.84
CA TRP A 129 -3.66 15.45 15.52
C TRP A 129 -4.82 14.81 14.76
N VAL A 130 -5.65 14.02 15.45
CA VAL A 130 -6.86 13.43 14.86
C VAL A 130 -7.81 14.54 14.41
N PHE A 131 -8.07 15.55 15.25
CA PHE A 131 -8.93 16.66 14.88
C PHE A 131 -8.37 17.47 13.71
N GLN A 132 -7.06 17.71 13.69
CA GLN A 132 -6.37 18.36 12.58
C GLN A 132 -6.56 17.58 11.29
N GLU A 133 -6.33 16.25 11.29
CA GLU A 133 -6.52 15.45 10.08
C GLU A 133 -7.98 15.39 9.64
N MET A 134 -8.92 15.30 10.58
CA MET A 134 -10.36 15.29 10.30
C MET A 134 -10.87 16.60 9.70
N LYS A 135 -10.36 17.76 10.14
CA LYS A 135 -10.82 19.07 9.65
C LYS A 135 -10.02 19.63 8.47
N GLN A 136 -8.71 19.43 8.48
CA GLN A 136 -7.76 20.14 7.60
C GLN A 136 -6.78 19.18 6.91
N GLY A 137 -6.76 17.92 7.31
CA GLY A 137 -5.84 16.90 6.81
C GLY A 137 -6.08 16.60 5.36
N LYS A 138 -4.98 16.55 4.60
CA LYS A 138 -5.01 16.16 3.19
C LYS A 138 -4.93 14.66 3.01
N MET A 139 -4.19 13.95 3.86
CA MET A 139 -3.89 12.53 3.63
C MET A 139 -5.12 11.65 3.86
N TRP A 140 -5.85 11.87 4.96
CA TRP A 140 -7.08 11.13 5.25
C TRP A 140 -8.21 11.39 4.26
N HIS A 141 -8.18 12.54 3.57
CA HIS A 141 -9.15 12.95 2.54
C HIS A 141 -8.59 12.87 1.12
N TRP A 142 -7.45 12.20 0.92
CA TRP A 142 -6.82 12.08 -0.39
C TRP A 142 -7.51 11.00 -1.22
N THR A 143 -8.69 11.34 -1.75
CA THR A 143 -9.55 10.45 -2.53
C THR A 143 -9.33 10.61 -4.03
N ARG A 144 -9.94 9.73 -4.83
CA ARG A 144 -9.89 9.83 -6.30
C ARG A 144 -10.56 11.11 -6.85
N ASP A 145 -11.45 11.76 -6.10
CA ASP A 145 -12.02 13.06 -6.45
C ASP A 145 -11.01 14.21 -6.36
N SER A 146 -10.01 14.09 -5.48
CA SER A 146 -8.94 15.09 -5.35
C SER A 146 -7.88 15.00 -6.45
N LEU A 147 -7.93 13.96 -7.30
CA LEU A 147 -6.92 13.65 -8.31
C LEU A 147 -7.40 13.98 -9.72
N PRO A 148 -6.74 14.90 -10.45
CA PRO A 148 -7.18 15.31 -11.79
C PRO A 148 -7.34 14.16 -12.80
N ALA A 149 -6.48 13.13 -12.72
CA ALA A 149 -6.54 11.97 -13.61
C ALA A 149 -7.74 11.05 -13.33
N CYS A 150 -8.33 11.12 -12.14
CA CYS A 150 -9.39 10.21 -11.70
C CYS A 150 -10.74 10.90 -11.45
N LYS A 151 -10.77 12.22 -11.23
CA LYS A 151 -11.97 12.94 -10.80
C LYS A 151 -13.16 12.82 -11.76
N GLU A 152 -12.90 12.69 -13.06
CA GLU A 152 -13.93 12.51 -14.11
C GLU A 152 -14.09 11.03 -14.53
N CYS A 153 -13.38 10.10 -13.89
CA CYS A 153 -13.49 8.68 -14.22
C CYS A 153 -14.80 8.10 -13.66
N LEU A 154 -15.57 7.42 -14.51
CA LEU A 154 -16.81 6.75 -14.12
C LEU A 154 -16.60 5.71 -13.00
N TYR A 155 -15.43 5.07 -12.97
CA TYR A 155 -15.11 3.98 -12.05
C TYR A 155 -14.40 4.44 -10.77
N LYS A 156 -14.23 5.75 -10.55
CA LYS A 156 -13.40 6.31 -9.47
C LYS A 156 -13.73 5.82 -8.05
N TYR A 157 -15.00 5.49 -7.78
CA TYR A 157 -15.44 4.97 -6.47
C TYR A 157 -15.37 3.45 -6.34
N LEU A 158 -15.17 2.73 -7.45
CA LEU A 158 -14.90 1.29 -7.46
C LEU A 158 -13.40 1.00 -7.30
N CYS A 159 -12.56 1.90 -7.82
CA CYS A 159 -11.12 1.86 -7.61
C CYS A 159 -10.78 1.88 -6.11
N PRO A 160 -9.67 1.22 -5.70
CA PRO A 160 -9.10 1.43 -4.38
C PRO A 160 -8.71 2.91 -4.17
N SER A 161 -8.63 3.32 -2.91
CA SER A 161 -8.09 4.64 -2.55
C SER A 161 -6.65 4.80 -3.05
N PRO A 162 -6.17 6.02 -3.32
CA PRO A 162 -4.76 6.26 -3.64
C PRO A 162 -3.82 5.68 -2.57
N SER A 163 -2.74 5.03 -2.98
CA SER A 163 -1.79 4.37 -2.08
C SER A 163 -0.46 5.14 -2.00
N ASN A 164 0.47 4.63 -1.19
CA ASN A 164 1.85 5.15 -1.15
C ASN A 164 2.58 5.02 -2.49
N TYR A 165 2.23 4.02 -3.31
CA TYR A 165 2.84 3.88 -4.63
C TYR A 165 2.51 5.08 -5.52
N GLU A 166 1.28 5.58 -5.54
CA GLU A 166 0.93 6.81 -6.30
C GLU A 166 1.76 8.02 -5.85
N LEU A 167 2.03 8.17 -4.55
CA LEU A 167 2.84 9.27 -4.01
C LEU A 167 4.30 9.19 -4.46
N VAL A 168 4.91 8.01 -4.34
CA VAL A 168 6.34 7.81 -4.63
C VAL A 168 6.62 7.73 -6.13
N ILE A 169 5.74 7.09 -6.91
CA ILE A 169 5.83 7.02 -8.38
C ILE A 169 5.53 8.39 -9.00
N GLY A 170 4.76 9.25 -8.31
CA GLY A 170 4.34 10.55 -8.83
C GLY A 170 3.25 10.45 -9.90
N LYS A 171 2.59 9.30 -10.03
CA LYS A 171 1.49 9.04 -10.96
C LYS A 171 0.20 8.85 -10.18
N PRO A 172 -0.82 9.72 -10.35
CA PRO A 172 -2.04 9.70 -9.54
C PRO A 172 -2.98 8.52 -9.84
N ASN A 173 -2.71 7.74 -10.90
CA ASN A 173 -3.49 6.60 -11.34
C ASN A 173 -2.59 5.45 -11.78
N LEU A 174 -2.52 4.38 -10.97
CA LEU A 174 -1.84 3.14 -11.31
C LEU A 174 -2.84 2.18 -11.96
N CYS A 175 -3.33 2.54 -13.14
CA CYS A 175 -4.29 1.74 -13.88
C CYS A 175 -4.17 1.93 -15.39
N HIS A 176 -4.74 0.98 -16.12
CA HIS A 176 -4.84 0.97 -17.58
C HIS A 176 -6.20 1.47 -18.09
N VAL A 177 -7.08 1.91 -17.19
CA VAL A 177 -8.43 2.39 -17.51
C VAL A 177 -8.33 3.74 -18.22
N LYS A 178 -8.85 3.79 -19.45
CA LYS A 178 -8.94 5.04 -20.21
C LYS A 178 -10.07 5.92 -19.65
N PRO A 179 -9.85 7.24 -19.48
CA PRO A 179 -10.93 8.15 -19.15
C PRO A 179 -12.03 8.06 -20.21
N TRP A 180 -13.29 7.98 -19.78
CA TRP A 180 -14.42 8.00 -20.71
C TRP A 180 -14.42 9.36 -21.43
N LYS A 181 -14.30 9.35 -22.76
CA LYS A 181 -14.45 10.54 -23.59
C LYS A 181 -15.87 10.55 -24.12
N CYS A 182 -16.66 11.55 -23.71
CA CYS A 182 -17.92 11.90 -24.36
C CYS A 182 -17.66 12.29 -25.82
#